data_AF-A0A4R9VFU7-F1
#
_entry.id   AF-A0A4R9VFU7-F1
#
_cell.length_a   1.000
_cell.length_b   1.000
_cell.length_c   1.000
_cell.angle_alpha   90.00
_cell.angle_beta   90.00
_cell.angle_gamma   90.00
#
_symmetry.space_group_name_H-M   'P 1'
#
loop_
_entity.id
_entity.type
_entity.pdbx_description
1 polymer ?
#
loop_
_entity_poly.entity_id
_entity_poly.type
_entity_poly.pdbx_seq_one_letter_code
_entity_poly.pdbx_strand_id
1 'polypeptide(L)'
;PDLAGSFRRGLLFPDEAHLDPREAMAKLHDRLAAMGVAFRFGADIRQVSGFDRRIDCTGMAAVDDRLRGVRGEMLILRAPDVSLSRPVRLLHPRFPLYIVPRADHRFMIGATMIESQSGGSIT
;
A
#
# COMPACT_ATOMS: atom_id res chain seq x y z
N PRO A 1 -0.91 22.98 -13.59
CA PRO A 1 -0.91 21.50 -13.54
C PRO A 1 -2.32 20.96 -13.82
N ASP A 2 -2.46 19.75 -14.33
CA ASP A 2 -3.66 19.24 -15.04
C ASP A 2 -5.00 19.35 -14.29
N LEU A 3 -4.99 19.61 -12.98
CA LEU A 3 -6.19 19.83 -12.16
C LEU A 3 -6.58 21.30 -11.96
N ALA A 4 -5.77 22.23 -12.50
CA ALA A 4 -5.99 23.68 -12.34
C ALA A 4 -7.30 24.12 -13.02
N GLY A 5 -8.12 24.86 -12.29
CA GLY A 5 -9.43 25.33 -12.77
C GLY A 5 -10.54 24.26 -12.77
N SER A 6 -10.21 22.98 -12.59
CA SER A 6 -11.20 21.89 -12.55
C SER A 6 -11.97 21.80 -11.23
N PHE A 7 -11.43 22.35 -10.14
CA PHE A 7 -12.02 22.28 -8.80
C PHE A 7 -12.05 23.66 -8.13
N ARG A 8 -13.12 23.92 -7.37
CA ARG A 8 -13.31 25.20 -6.64
C ARG A 8 -12.43 25.31 -5.38
N ARG A 9 -12.09 24.18 -4.76
CA ARG A 9 -11.34 24.12 -3.49
C ARG A 9 -10.44 22.89 -3.47
N GLY A 10 -9.33 22.98 -2.74
CA GLY A 10 -8.42 21.88 -2.46
C GLY A 10 -7.69 22.12 -1.15
N LEU A 11 -7.21 21.03 -0.54
CA LEU A 11 -6.34 21.07 0.62
C LEU A 11 -4.95 20.60 0.19
N LEU A 12 -3.92 21.33 0.58
CA LEU A 12 -2.53 20.96 0.34
C LEU A 12 -1.87 20.65 1.68
N PHE A 13 -1.34 19.43 1.79
CA PHE A 13 -0.49 19.01 2.89
C PHE A 13 0.95 18.95 2.36
N PRO A 14 1.75 20.02 2.54
CA PRO A 14 3.06 20.16 1.88
C PRO A 14 4.08 19.11 2.36
N ASP A 15 3.97 18.70 3.61
CA ASP A 15 4.89 17.76 4.26
C ASP A 15 4.52 16.29 4.04
N GLU A 16 3.34 16.01 3.45
CA GLU A 16 2.97 14.64 3.10
C GLU A 16 3.75 14.14 1.87
N ALA A 17 4.06 12.85 1.87
CA ALA A 17 4.75 12.18 0.80
C ALA A 17 4.13 10.81 0.50
N HIS A 18 4.65 10.14 -0.52
CA HIS A 18 4.30 8.76 -0.85
C HIS A 18 5.55 8.00 -1.25
N LEU A 19 5.48 6.69 -1.14
CA LEU A 19 6.50 5.76 -1.61
C LEU A 19 5.86 4.69 -2.47
N ASP A 20 6.64 4.06 -3.34
CA ASP A 20 6.26 2.79 -3.96
C ASP A 20 6.48 1.65 -2.95
N PRO A 21 5.42 0.97 -2.46
CA PRO A 21 5.56 -0.06 -1.45
C PRO A 21 6.44 -1.23 -1.91
N ARG A 22 6.42 -1.59 -3.20
CA ARG A 22 7.24 -2.70 -3.69
C ARG A 22 8.72 -2.34 -3.66
N GLU A 23 9.07 -1.15 -4.11
CA GLU A 23 10.45 -0.67 -4.05
C GLU A 23 10.92 -0.43 -2.61
N ALA A 24 10.07 0.16 -1.77
CA ALA A 24 10.39 0.46 -0.38
C ALA A 24 10.64 -0.83 0.41
N MET A 25 9.79 -1.86 0.23
CA MET A 25 9.96 -3.14 0.91
C MET A 25 11.22 -3.87 0.47
N ALA A 26 11.55 -3.85 -0.83
CA ALA A 26 12.79 -4.44 -1.34
C ALA A 26 14.02 -3.74 -0.72
N LYS A 27 14.06 -2.41 -0.74
CA LYS A 27 15.16 -1.63 -0.14
C LYS A 27 15.28 -1.84 1.36
N LEU A 28 14.15 -1.95 2.08
CA LEU A 28 14.14 -2.23 3.51
C LEU A 28 14.71 -3.62 3.81
N HIS A 29 14.29 -4.64 3.07
CA HIS A 29 14.83 -5.99 3.18
C HIS A 29 16.35 -5.99 2.99
N ASP A 30 16.83 -5.38 1.89
CA ASP A 30 18.26 -5.36 1.56
C ASP A 30 19.08 -4.67 2.65
N ARG A 31 18.56 -3.55 3.19
CA ARG A 31 19.22 -2.82 4.27
C ARG A 31 19.31 -3.65 5.55
N LEU A 32 18.23 -4.33 5.94
CA LEU A 32 18.21 -5.17 7.13
C LEU A 32 19.12 -6.40 6.97
N ALA A 33 19.15 -7.01 5.78
CA ALA A 33 20.06 -8.11 5.49
C ALA A 33 21.53 -7.66 5.60
N ALA A 34 21.86 -6.48 5.08
CA ALA A 34 23.20 -5.89 5.23
C ALA A 34 23.57 -5.56 6.69
N MET A 35 22.57 -5.38 7.56
CA MET A 35 22.76 -5.22 9.02
C MET A 35 22.85 -6.56 9.77
N GLY A 36 22.82 -7.70 9.06
CA GLY A 36 22.90 -9.03 9.65
C GLY A 36 21.57 -9.63 10.09
N VAL A 37 20.43 -9.03 9.71
CA VAL A 37 19.11 -9.62 9.99
C VAL A 37 18.91 -10.88 9.15
N ALA A 38 18.62 -11.99 9.81
CA ALA A 38 18.37 -13.26 9.15
C ALA A 38 16.91 -13.36 8.67
N PHE A 39 16.70 -13.40 7.35
CA PHE A 39 15.40 -13.67 6.74
C PHE A 39 15.26 -15.17 6.45
N ARG A 40 14.14 -15.76 6.88
CA ARG A 40 13.81 -17.17 6.61
C ARG A 40 12.44 -17.23 5.94
N PHE A 41 12.42 -17.56 4.64
CA PHE A 41 11.20 -17.74 3.87
C PHE A 41 10.76 -19.20 3.87
N GLY A 42 9.45 -19.46 3.78
CA GLY A 42 8.91 -20.83 3.76
C GLY A 42 9.11 -21.62 5.06
N ALA A 43 9.48 -20.95 6.16
CA ALA A 43 9.68 -21.58 7.45
C ALA A 43 8.35 -21.75 8.20
N ASP A 44 8.16 -22.90 8.86
CA ASP A 44 7.08 -23.06 9.84
C ASP A 44 7.47 -22.40 11.15
N ILE A 45 6.81 -21.29 11.48
CA ILE A 45 7.08 -20.52 12.70
C ILE A 45 6.90 -21.34 13.99
N ARG A 46 6.12 -22.44 13.95
CA ARG A 46 5.92 -23.34 15.09
C ARG A 46 7.19 -24.13 15.44
N GLN A 47 8.09 -24.30 14.48
CA GLN A 47 9.35 -25.01 14.64
C GLN A 47 10.50 -24.07 15.02
N VAL A 48 10.25 -22.77 15.12
CA VAL A 48 11.26 -21.75 15.44
C VAL A 48 11.16 -21.40 16.92
N SER A 49 12.24 -21.66 17.67
CA SER A 49 12.36 -21.40 19.11
C SER A 49 13.66 -20.67 19.44
N GLY A 50 13.86 -20.30 20.71
CA GLY A 50 15.11 -19.69 21.19
C GLY A 50 15.19 -18.16 21.10
N PHE A 51 14.06 -17.47 21.03
CA PHE A 51 14.00 -16.01 21.03
C PHE A 51 13.41 -15.48 22.34
N ASP A 52 14.00 -14.44 22.92
CA ASP A 52 13.49 -13.81 24.15
C ASP A 52 12.13 -13.14 23.93
N ARG A 53 11.88 -12.66 22.71
CA ARG A 53 10.66 -11.95 22.33
C ARG A 53 10.21 -12.37 20.94
N ARG A 54 8.90 -12.45 20.76
CA ARG A 54 8.24 -12.72 19.47
C ARG A 54 7.23 -11.62 19.22
N ILE A 55 7.32 -10.98 18.06
CA ILE A 55 6.36 -9.97 17.61
C ILE A 55 5.66 -10.57 16.40
N ASP A 56 4.34 -10.76 16.52
CA ASP A 56 3.52 -11.21 15.40
C ASP A 56 3.19 -10.01 14.51
N CYS A 57 3.59 -10.09 13.24
CA CYS A 57 3.32 -9.09 12.21
C CYS A 57 2.67 -9.70 10.97
N THR A 58 1.96 -10.84 11.09
CA THR A 58 1.42 -11.56 9.93
C THR A 58 0.09 -10.99 9.39
N GLY A 59 -0.43 -9.92 10.00
CA GLY A 59 -1.68 -9.28 9.56
C GLY A 59 -2.85 -10.26 9.57
N MET A 60 -3.64 -10.29 8.49
CA MET A 60 -4.83 -11.17 8.37
C MET A 60 -4.53 -12.67 8.37
N ALA A 61 -3.26 -13.10 8.30
CA ALA A 61 -2.91 -14.50 8.50
C ALA A 61 -2.88 -14.91 9.99
N ALA A 62 -2.92 -13.95 10.92
CA ALA A 62 -3.08 -14.23 12.33
C ALA A 62 -4.51 -14.70 12.64
N VAL A 63 -4.64 -15.66 13.55
CA VAL A 63 -5.94 -16.09 14.09
C VAL A 63 -6.30 -15.16 15.25
N ASP A 64 -6.75 -13.94 14.94
CA ASP A 64 -7.14 -12.92 15.91
C ASP A 64 -8.50 -12.32 15.53
N ASP A 65 -9.52 -12.59 16.36
CA ASP A 65 -10.91 -12.16 16.14
C ASP A 65 -11.09 -10.64 16.18
N ARG A 66 -10.08 -9.90 16.62
CA ARG A 66 -10.08 -8.42 16.57
C ARG A 66 -9.73 -7.89 15.19
N LEU A 67 -9.20 -8.73 14.29
CA LEU A 67 -8.84 -8.35 12.94
C LEU A 67 -10.05 -8.52 12.00
N ARG A 68 -10.34 -7.46 11.23
CA ARG A 68 -11.40 -7.46 10.22
C ARG A 68 -10.82 -7.37 8.82
N GLY A 69 -11.08 -8.38 8.00
CA GLY A 69 -10.68 -8.40 6.60
C GLY A 69 -11.43 -7.37 5.77
N VAL A 70 -10.68 -6.50 5.10
CA VAL A 70 -11.21 -5.57 4.09
C VAL A 70 -10.36 -5.72 2.84
N ARG A 71 -11.02 -6.13 1.76
CA ARG A 71 -10.39 -6.21 0.45
C ARG A 71 -10.41 -4.84 -0.21
N GLY A 72 -9.24 -4.38 -0.63
CA GLY A 72 -9.08 -3.19 -1.46
C GLY A 72 -8.59 -3.56 -2.85
N GLU A 73 -9.31 -3.11 -3.86
CA GLU A 73 -8.91 -3.28 -5.26
C GLU A 73 -8.32 -1.98 -5.79
N MET A 74 -7.29 -2.12 -6.63
CA MET A 74 -6.53 -1.02 -7.19
C MET A 74 -6.17 -1.33 -8.63
N LEU A 75 -6.02 -0.28 -9.42
CA LEU A 75 -5.59 -0.35 -10.81
C LEU A 75 -4.33 0.49 -11.02
N ILE A 76 -3.45 0.03 -11.90
CA ILE A 76 -2.25 0.78 -12.30
C ILE A 76 -2.42 1.13 -13.77
N LEU A 77 -2.44 2.42 -14.07
CA LEU A 77 -2.52 2.93 -15.44
C LEU A 77 -1.20 3.56 -15.83
N ARG A 78 -0.84 3.44 -17.11
CA ARG A 78 0.20 4.27 -17.73
C ARG A 78 -0.50 5.35 -18.55
N ALA A 79 -0.27 6.61 -18.20
CA ALA A 79 -0.90 7.75 -18.85
C ALA A 79 0.15 8.85 -19.11
N PRO A 80 0.91 8.77 -20.23
CA PRO A 80 2.01 9.69 -20.52
C PRO A 80 1.59 11.16 -20.59
N ASP A 81 0.35 11.42 -21.02
CA ASP A 81 -0.21 12.77 -21.18
C ASP A 81 -0.73 13.38 -19.87
N VAL A 82 -0.60 12.66 -18.75
CA VAL A 82 -1.01 13.12 -17.42
C VAL A 82 0.21 13.39 -16.55
N SER A 83 0.21 14.56 -15.90
CA SER A 83 1.30 15.03 -15.04
C SER A 83 0.81 15.32 -13.62
N LEU A 84 0.95 14.34 -12.73
CA LEU A 84 0.76 14.50 -11.28
C LEU A 84 2.06 14.11 -10.56
N SER A 85 2.57 15.01 -9.70
CA SER A 85 3.80 14.79 -8.94
C SER A 85 3.57 14.42 -7.47
N ARG A 86 2.32 14.49 -7.00
CA ARG A 86 1.93 14.20 -5.63
C ARG A 86 0.66 13.34 -5.60
N PRO A 87 0.40 12.62 -4.50
CA PRO A 87 -0.86 11.91 -4.34
C PRO A 87 -2.02 12.91 -4.37
N VAL A 88 -3.10 12.52 -5.02
CA VAL A 88 -4.33 13.30 -5.09
C VAL A 88 -5.44 12.43 -4.53
N ARG A 89 -6.16 12.93 -3.52
CA ARG A 89 -7.36 12.29 -2.99
C ARG A 89 -8.59 13.09 -3.41
N LEU A 90 -9.51 12.43 -4.09
CA LEU A 90 -10.81 13.00 -4.41
C LEU A 90 -11.76 12.79 -3.22
N LEU A 91 -12.29 13.90 -2.70
CA LEU A 91 -13.32 13.88 -1.68
C LEU A 91 -14.69 13.74 -2.35
N HIS A 92 -15.06 12.52 -2.71
CA HIS A 92 -16.36 12.22 -3.32
C HIS A 92 -17.34 11.65 -2.28
N PRO A 93 -18.63 12.07 -2.26
CA PRO A 93 -19.58 11.68 -1.21
C PRO A 93 -19.94 10.20 -1.19
N ARG A 94 -19.75 9.48 -2.31
CA ARG A 94 -20.20 8.08 -2.44
C ARG A 94 -19.09 7.04 -2.37
N PHE A 95 -17.85 7.41 -2.66
CA PHE A 95 -16.74 6.46 -2.69
C PHE A 95 -15.40 7.19 -2.51
N PRO A 96 -14.45 6.59 -1.78
CA PRO A 96 -13.09 7.11 -1.75
C PRO A 96 -12.38 6.85 -3.07
N LEU A 97 -11.65 7.84 -3.56
CA LEU A 97 -10.77 7.68 -4.72
C LEU A 97 -9.49 8.47 -4.47
N TYR A 98 -8.35 7.82 -4.71
CA TYR A 98 -7.05 8.46 -4.64
C TYR A 98 -6.15 7.96 -5.77
N ILE A 99 -5.24 8.83 -6.20
CA ILE A 99 -4.29 8.61 -7.27
C ILE A 99 -2.90 8.84 -6.69
N VAL A 100 -2.02 7.85 -6.81
CA VAL A 100 -0.64 7.92 -6.36
C VAL A 100 0.27 7.84 -7.58
N PRO A 101 1.05 8.88 -7.88
CA PRO A 101 2.00 8.82 -8.98
C PRO A 101 3.13 7.82 -8.70
N ARG A 102 3.66 7.26 -9.78
CA ARG A 102 4.77 6.32 -9.84
C ARG A 102 5.73 6.75 -10.94
N ALA A 103 6.88 6.09 -11.04
CA ALA A 103 7.80 6.27 -12.15
C ALA A 103 7.13 5.98 -13.52
N ASP A 104 7.71 6.53 -14.58
CA ASP A 104 7.33 6.26 -15.98
C ASP A 104 5.87 6.59 -16.34
N HIS A 105 5.34 7.68 -15.78
CA HIS A 105 3.95 8.12 -15.98
C HIS A 105 2.93 7.04 -15.63
N ARG A 106 3.23 6.24 -14.60
CA ARG A 106 2.29 5.29 -14.03
C ARG A 106 1.57 5.89 -12.84
N PHE A 107 0.32 5.53 -12.68
CA PHE A 107 -0.53 6.00 -11.59
C PHE A 107 -1.23 4.80 -10.98
N MET A 108 -1.04 4.60 -9.68
CA MET A 108 -1.86 3.67 -8.91
C MET A 108 -3.13 4.41 -8.49
N ILE A 109 -4.28 3.84 -8.79
CA ILE A 109 -5.59 4.38 -8.48
C ILE A 109 -6.27 3.39 -7.56
N GLY A 110 -6.71 3.89 -6.41
CA GLY A 110 -7.32 3.07 -5.37
C GLY A 110 -8.34 3.86 -4.54
N ALA A 111 -9.03 3.22 -3.62
CA ALA A 111 -9.27 1.78 -3.62
C ALA A 111 -10.73 1.53 -3.26
N THR A 112 -11.28 0.43 -3.76
CA THR A 112 -12.53 -0.11 -3.23
C THR A 112 -12.35 -0.52 -1.78
N MET A 113 -13.44 -0.68 -1.05
CA MET A 113 -13.46 -1.19 0.32
C MET A 113 -14.55 -2.24 0.40
N ILE A 114 -14.18 -3.50 0.25
CA ILE A 114 -15.11 -4.63 0.24
C ILE A 114 -14.91 -5.41 1.53
N GLU A 115 -15.98 -5.57 2.32
CA GLU A 115 -15.95 -6.44 3.49
C GLU A 115 -15.85 -7.88 3.06
N SER A 116 -14.62 -8.41 3.09
CA SER A 116 -14.31 -9.75 2.63
C SER A 116 -12.99 -10.21 3.24
N GLN A 117 -13.00 -11.45 3.72
CA GLN A 117 -11.78 -12.16 4.12
C GLN A 117 -11.18 -12.99 2.97
N SER A 118 -11.79 -12.95 1.78
CA SER A 118 -11.33 -13.74 0.63
C SER A 118 -9.99 -13.23 0.10
N GLY A 119 -9.01 -14.12 0.00
CA GLY A 119 -7.74 -13.89 -0.71
C GLY A 119 -7.80 -14.24 -2.20
N GLY A 120 -8.98 -14.53 -2.74
CA GLY A 120 -9.17 -14.93 -4.15
C GLY A 120 -8.85 -13.81 -5.15
N SER A 121 -8.87 -14.15 -6.44
CA SER A 121 -8.65 -13.19 -7.53
C SER A 121 -9.69 -12.07 -7.56
N ILE A 122 -9.34 -10.95 -8.18
CA ILE A 122 -10.32 -9.89 -8.48
C ILE A 122 -11.15 -10.43 -9.65
N THR A 123 -12.47 -10.47 -9.49
CA THR A 123 -13.44 -10.94 -10.49
C THR A 123 -14.45 -9.86 -10.74
#